data_AF-A0A7R9KPP4-F1
#
_entry.id   AF-A0A7R9KPP4-F1
#
_cell.length_a   1.000
_cell.length_b   1.000
_cell.length_c   1.000
_cell.angle_alpha   90.00
_cell.angle_beta   90.00
_cell.angle_gamma   90.00
#
_symmetry.space_group_name_H-M   'P 1'
#
loop_
_entity.id
_entity.type
_entity.pdbx_description
1 polymer ?
#
loop_
_entity_poly.entity_id
_entity_poly.type
_entity_poly.pdbx_seq_one_letter_code
_entity_poly.pdbx_strand_id
1 'polypeptide(L)'
;TANNSVVSTQDIKTITSGELSGDSTLKAATVIDIDDDLNMARVVPIESVETGVARAVTITEDDVASAKCTVSSTPQLLDEDNDSVFDKRFDEMGKNFWETSYGKFKFTIEELPPQEQLVYVFLKEVSAHNDADVLYHLLYCVKLMSLHSEVLNKAAKNNKGFVIWCQENLLIPNLWKLLQSEFSQISQLCVPLILHCITLPSGTTMFSKVVEEDFHNNDWRARFAAVERVTTIAHFVEPVTVKNSPLLQGSLATAFCYLVHCLDDIEANVAQRALLNLEMIKTSSLKLLLWCLEVQFDLTFSFVGLYTDGQYIEDDGRFEPNWSSAANCWFTLFTGFTLFLIAFIQMSRKFILLYKGVDSTFLSAFMDTVLSILATILVVSDAVIVTKGFSVWCQSVEQSCETAASVMVIGVNSGIDPKGFFLELGSVQFGIWFLLVCWVFSLVLASRKLFIYHERENMIVSMTRERQRHIGNDYTHIVT
;
A
#
# COMPACT_ATOMS: atom_id res chain seq x y z
N THR A 1 46.77 55.30 17.14
CA THR A 1 47.40 53.99 17.32
C THR A 1 46.57 52.96 16.56
N ALA A 2 46.54 53.02 15.23
CA ALA A 2 47.59 52.62 14.27
C ALA A 2 47.56 51.10 13.98
N ASN A 3 47.46 50.61 12.74
CA ASN A 3 47.31 51.28 11.44
C ASN A 3 46.67 50.34 10.38
N ASN A 4 45.87 50.93 9.48
CA ASN A 4 45.61 50.65 8.04
C ASN A 4 45.34 49.19 7.56
N SER A 5 44.27 48.82 6.84
CA SER A 5 43.65 49.35 5.58
C SER A 5 44.62 49.30 4.37
N VAL A 6 44.25 48.84 3.16
CA VAL A 6 43.32 49.35 2.11
C VAL A 6 43.20 48.20 1.05
N VAL A 7 42.03 47.68 0.64
CA VAL A 7 41.16 48.11 -0.51
C VAL A 7 41.93 48.11 -1.87
N SER A 8 41.48 47.70 -3.06
CA SER A 8 40.32 47.03 -3.67
C SER A 8 40.49 47.10 -5.21
N THR A 9 39.67 46.38 -5.97
CA THR A 9 39.14 46.72 -7.33
C THR A 9 39.96 46.53 -8.62
N GLN A 10 39.39 45.64 -9.48
CA GLN A 10 39.11 45.77 -10.93
C GLN A 10 40.17 45.51 -12.03
N ASP A 11 39.89 44.43 -12.78
CA ASP A 11 39.76 44.31 -14.25
C ASP A 11 40.72 45.05 -15.20
N ILE A 12 41.32 44.31 -16.16
CA ILE A 12 41.26 44.63 -17.61
C ILE A 12 41.77 43.46 -18.51
N LYS A 13 41.10 43.38 -19.66
CA LYS A 13 41.20 42.51 -20.86
C LYS A 13 42.58 42.01 -21.37
N THR A 14 42.56 40.76 -21.84
CA THR A 14 42.93 40.27 -23.20
C THR A 14 44.19 40.79 -23.92
N ILE A 15 45.09 39.89 -24.36
CA ILE A 15 45.58 39.72 -25.76
C ILE A 15 46.61 38.57 -25.91
N THR A 16 46.63 38.03 -27.13
CA THR A 16 47.22 36.84 -27.76
C THR A 16 48.77 36.71 -27.84
N SER A 17 49.22 35.44 -27.95
CA SER A 17 50.33 34.90 -28.79
C SER A 17 51.79 35.42 -28.71
N GLY A 18 52.68 34.57 -28.18
CA GLY A 18 53.84 33.93 -28.87
C GLY A 18 55.01 34.72 -29.46
N GLU A 19 56.26 34.27 -29.21
CA GLU A 19 57.23 33.83 -30.26
C GLU A 19 58.53 33.18 -29.70
N LEU A 20 59.26 32.46 -30.57
CA LEU A 20 60.54 31.74 -30.33
C LEU A 20 61.79 32.64 -30.54
N SER A 21 62.98 32.21 -30.08
CA SER A 21 64.21 32.07 -30.92
C SER A 21 65.46 31.57 -30.15
N GLY A 22 66.42 30.95 -30.85
CA GLY A 22 67.79 30.59 -30.38
C GLY A 22 68.12 29.09 -30.51
N ASP A 23 68.39 28.53 -31.70
CA ASP A 23 69.70 28.49 -32.40
C ASP A 23 70.77 27.67 -31.63
N SER A 24 71.22 26.47 -32.05
CA SER A 24 71.91 26.09 -33.30
C SER A 24 72.15 24.54 -33.30
N THR A 25 72.87 23.84 -34.20
CA THR A 25 73.64 24.13 -35.44
C THR A 25 73.59 22.88 -36.38
N LEU A 26 74.06 22.97 -37.64
CA LEU A 26 74.07 21.88 -38.65
C LEU A 26 75.46 21.24 -38.90
N LYS A 27 75.48 19.98 -39.37
CA LYS A 27 76.54 19.43 -40.24
C LYS A 27 75.96 18.54 -41.36
N ALA A 28 76.43 18.78 -42.58
CA ALA A 28 76.09 18.09 -43.83
C ALA A 28 77.14 17.00 -44.16
N ALA A 29 77.09 16.17 -45.20
CA ALA A 29 76.00 15.54 -45.99
C ALA A 29 76.69 14.60 -47.01
N THR A 30 76.06 13.50 -47.42
CA THR A 30 76.40 12.80 -48.67
C THR A 30 75.18 12.03 -49.19
N VAL A 31 74.82 12.25 -50.45
CA VAL A 31 73.74 11.56 -51.16
C VAL A 31 74.35 10.67 -52.24
N ILE A 32 73.85 9.43 -52.33
CA ILE A 32 74.04 8.55 -53.49
C ILE A 32 72.70 7.82 -53.68
N ASP A 33 72.00 8.14 -54.76
CA ASP A 33 70.73 7.52 -55.13
C ASP A 33 70.96 6.25 -55.96
N ILE A 34 70.29 5.15 -55.61
CA ILE A 34 69.84 4.09 -56.55
C ILE A 34 68.50 3.56 -56.02
N ASP A 35 67.46 3.59 -56.84
CA ASP A 35 66.12 3.04 -56.56
C ASP A 35 66.10 1.50 -56.53
N ASP A 36 65.28 0.93 -55.65
CA ASP A 36 64.27 -0.08 -56.01
C ASP A 36 63.36 -0.38 -54.79
N ASP A 37 62.04 -0.41 -55.00
CA ASP A 37 61.01 -0.32 -53.96
C ASP A 37 60.89 -1.54 -53.03
N LEU A 38 61.10 -1.36 -51.71
CA LEU A 38 60.59 -2.26 -50.66
C LEU A 38 59.99 -1.49 -49.47
N ASN A 39 58.67 -1.54 -49.35
CA ASN A 39 57.92 -0.94 -48.23
C ASN A 39 58.05 -1.78 -46.93
N MET A 40 58.87 -1.32 -45.97
CA MET A 40 58.78 -1.74 -44.56
C MET A 40 58.10 -0.65 -43.71
N ALA A 41 56.80 -0.80 -43.46
CA ALA A 41 56.03 0.09 -42.61
C ALA A 41 56.03 -0.36 -41.14
N ARG A 42 56.93 0.25 -40.36
CA ARG A 42 56.83 0.63 -38.94
C ARG A 42 55.65 0.07 -38.12
N VAL A 43 55.95 -0.71 -37.08
CA VAL A 43 55.02 -1.04 -35.99
C VAL A 43 54.59 0.24 -35.27
N VAL A 44 53.28 0.49 -35.20
CA VAL A 44 52.64 1.57 -34.44
C VAL A 44 52.10 0.98 -33.13
N PRO A 45 52.09 1.71 -31.99
CA PRO A 45 51.49 1.20 -30.76
C PRO A 45 50.01 0.89 -30.96
N ILE A 46 49.54 -0.23 -30.41
CA ILE A 46 48.12 -0.56 -30.39
C ILE A 46 47.45 0.36 -29.35
N GLU A 47 46.75 1.39 -29.81
CA GLU A 47 45.77 2.08 -28.97
C GLU A 47 44.69 1.08 -28.57
N SER A 48 44.47 0.94 -27.26
CA SER A 48 43.38 0.15 -26.72
C SER A 48 42.05 0.83 -27.05
N VAL A 49 41.30 0.29 -28.00
CA VAL A 49 39.94 0.74 -28.30
C VAL A 49 39.06 0.48 -27.08
N GLU A 50 38.69 1.54 -26.35
CA GLU A 50 37.69 1.46 -25.29
C GLU A 50 36.33 1.14 -25.91
N THR A 51 35.92 -0.12 -25.84
CA THR A 51 34.58 -0.55 -26.25
C THR A 51 33.54 -0.07 -25.24
N GLY A 52 32.97 1.11 -25.48
CA GLY A 52 31.86 1.65 -24.68
C GLY A 52 30.61 0.78 -24.80
N VAL A 53 30.31 -0.01 -23.76
CA VAL A 53 29.07 -0.79 -23.66
C VAL A 53 27.99 0.05 -22.98
N ALA A 54 26.93 0.39 -23.72
CA ALA A 54 25.75 1.03 -23.15
C ALA A 54 24.99 0.03 -22.25
N ARG A 55 25.18 0.15 -20.95
CA ARG A 55 24.45 -0.61 -19.92
C ARG A 55 23.23 0.20 -19.47
N ALA A 56 22.07 -0.45 -19.37
CA ALA A 56 20.90 0.18 -18.76
C ALA A 56 21.21 0.53 -17.30
N VAL A 57 21.20 1.83 -16.98
CA VAL A 57 21.34 2.37 -15.63
C VAL A 57 19.95 2.79 -15.16
N THR A 58 19.50 2.27 -14.02
CA THR A 58 18.31 2.79 -13.34
C THR A 58 18.58 4.21 -12.87
N ILE A 59 17.89 5.17 -13.47
CA ILE A 59 17.97 6.59 -13.17
C ILE A 59 17.37 6.84 -11.78
N THR A 60 18.10 7.54 -10.91
CA THR A 60 17.52 8.20 -9.72
C THR A 60 16.95 9.56 -10.12
N GLU A 61 15.86 9.97 -9.47
CA GLU A 61 14.95 11.04 -9.94
C GLU A 61 15.57 12.45 -10.17
N ASP A 62 16.82 12.68 -9.75
CA ASP A 62 17.52 13.96 -9.89
C ASP A 62 18.18 14.21 -11.27
N ASP A 63 18.37 13.20 -12.12
CA ASP A 63 19.21 13.28 -13.34
C ASP A 63 18.46 13.42 -14.69
N VAL A 64 17.16 13.72 -14.70
CA VAL A 64 16.27 13.64 -15.90
C VAL A 64 16.43 14.83 -16.89
N ALA A 65 17.64 15.35 -17.09
CA ALA A 65 17.88 16.59 -17.84
C ALA A 65 18.98 16.58 -18.93
N SER A 66 19.57 15.42 -19.30
CA SER A 66 19.95 15.18 -20.72
C SER A 66 20.39 13.74 -20.99
N ALA A 67 19.68 13.04 -21.87
CA ALA A 67 20.19 11.85 -22.55
C ALA A 67 19.56 11.73 -23.95
N LYS A 68 20.38 11.73 -24.99
CA LYS A 68 19.94 11.55 -26.39
C LYS A 68 20.68 10.36 -26.99
N CYS A 69 19.98 9.24 -27.13
CA CYS A 69 20.57 8.01 -27.65
C CYS A 69 20.74 8.07 -29.16
N THR A 70 21.91 7.65 -29.66
CA THR A 70 22.16 7.40 -31.08
C THR A 70 22.67 5.97 -31.21
N VAL A 71 21.92 5.10 -31.88
CA VAL A 71 22.28 3.69 -32.07
C VAL A 71 23.15 3.56 -33.32
N SER A 72 24.30 2.91 -33.19
CA SER A 72 25.11 2.45 -34.34
C SER A 72 25.57 1.03 -34.07
N SER A 73 25.28 0.13 -35.01
CA SER A 73 25.56 -1.30 -34.94
C SER A 73 26.95 -1.63 -35.46
N THR A 74 27.79 -2.26 -34.64
CA THR A 74 29.14 -2.72 -35.00
C THR A 74 29.20 -4.24 -35.27
N PRO A 75 30.14 -4.72 -36.12
CA PRO A 75 30.12 -6.08 -36.66
C PRO A 75 30.82 -7.12 -35.76
N GLN A 76 30.48 -8.39 -35.96
CA GLN A 76 31.12 -9.53 -35.31
C GLN A 76 32.50 -9.82 -35.92
N LEU A 77 33.48 -10.11 -35.07
CA LEU A 77 34.76 -10.72 -35.43
C LEU A 77 34.87 -12.08 -34.70
N LEU A 78 35.34 -13.09 -35.42
CA LEU A 78 35.55 -14.47 -34.97
C LEU A 78 37.05 -14.77 -34.98
N ASP A 79 37.51 -15.62 -34.07
CA ASP A 79 38.90 -16.09 -33.95
C ASP A 79 39.02 -17.58 -34.33
N GLU A 80 40.22 -18.06 -34.65
CA GLU A 80 40.45 -19.28 -35.45
C GLU A 80 40.03 -20.61 -34.80
N ASP A 81 39.80 -20.66 -33.48
CA ASP A 81 39.34 -21.89 -32.78
C ASP A 81 37.81 -22.06 -32.72
N ASN A 82 37.03 -21.14 -33.31
CA ASN A 82 35.56 -21.21 -33.45
C ASN A 82 34.75 -21.27 -32.12
N ASP A 83 35.42 -21.10 -30.98
CA ASP A 83 34.84 -20.82 -29.67
C ASP A 83 34.61 -19.30 -29.54
N SER A 84 33.38 -18.87 -29.22
CA SER A 84 33.12 -17.44 -29.03
C SER A 84 33.76 -16.93 -27.73
N VAL A 85 34.77 -16.06 -27.85
CA VAL A 85 35.49 -15.41 -26.72
C VAL A 85 34.55 -14.63 -25.79
N PHE A 86 33.34 -14.28 -26.28
CA PHE A 86 32.30 -13.63 -25.50
C PHE A 86 31.68 -14.51 -24.40
N ASP A 87 31.52 -15.82 -24.64
CA ASP A 87 30.75 -16.70 -23.76
C ASP A 87 31.44 -16.88 -22.40
N LYS A 88 32.74 -17.21 -22.43
CA LYS A 88 33.56 -17.41 -21.22
C LYS A 88 33.72 -16.13 -20.38
N ARG A 89 33.48 -14.94 -20.95
CA ARG A 89 33.56 -13.66 -20.24
C ARG A 89 32.23 -13.22 -19.63
N PHE A 90 31.10 -13.77 -20.08
CA PHE A 90 29.77 -13.51 -19.51
C PHE A 90 29.52 -14.33 -18.24
N ASP A 91 29.96 -15.60 -18.21
CA ASP A 91 29.78 -16.49 -17.05
C ASP A 91 30.49 -16.00 -15.78
N GLU A 92 31.69 -15.42 -15.88
CA GLU A 92 32.36 -14.84 -14.71
C GLU A 92 31.71 -13.54 -14.21
N MET A 93 31.08 -12.77 -15.11
CA MET A 93 30.47 -11.49 -14.76
C MET A 93 29.05 -11.62 -14.18
N GLY A 94 28.42 -12.80 -14.31
CA GLY A 94 27.12 -13.12 -13.71
C GLY A 94 27.13 -13.19 -12.17
N LYS A 95 28.29 -13.42 -11.53
CA LYS A 95 28.40 -13.69 -10.08
C LYS A 95 28.09 -12.50 -9.16
N ASN A 96 28.04 -11.28 -9.69
CA ASN A 96 27.86 -10.05 -8.90
C ASN A 96 26.48 -9.39 -9.11
N PHE A 97 25.52 -10.11 -9.67
CA PHE A 97 24.13 -9.65 -9.82
C PHE A 97 23.22 -10.40 -8.86
N TRP A 98 22.59 -9.65 -7.97
CA TRP A 98 21.57 -10.15 -7.05
C TRP A 98 20.20 -9.83 -7.65
N GLU A 99 19.49 -10.88 -8.07
CA GLU A 99 18.12 -10.75 -8.55
C GLU A 99 17.18 -10.57 -7.35
N THR A 100 16.24 -9.63 -7.48
CA THR A 100 15.22 -9.31 -6.48
C THR A 100 13.89 -8.98 -7.16
N SER A 101 12.79 -8.93 -6.40
CA SER A 101 11.47 -8.55 -6.93
C SER A 101 11.43 -7.14 -7.54
N TYR A 102 12.42 -6.29 -7.20
CA TYR A 102 12.55 -4.90 -7.67
C TYR A 102 13.61 -4.73 -8.78
N GLY A 103 14.22 -5.83 -9.26
CA GLY A 103 15.22 -5.82 -10.34
C GLY A 103 16.55 -6.46 -9.96
N LYS A 104 17.55 -6.32 -10.83
CA LYS A 104 18.90 -6.89 -10.65
C LYS A 104 19.85 -5.86 -10.05
N PHE A 105 20.19 -6.00 -8.77
CA PHE A 105 21.15 -5.14 -8.09
C PHE A 105 22.58 -5.65 -8.26
N LYS A 106 23.54 -4.76 -8.54
CA LYS A 106 24.98 -5.09 -8.50
C LYS A 106 25.59 -4.51 -7.22
N PHE A 107 25.93 -5.38 -6.28
CA PHE A 107 26.74 -5.04 -5.11
C PHE A 107 27.61 -6.24 -4.73
N THR A 108 28.81 -5.98 -4.21
CA THR A 108 29.75 -7.00 -3.72
C THR A 108 29.75 -6.97 -2.19
N ILE A 109 29.66 -8.14 -1.55
CA ILE A 109 29.56 -8.24 -0.08
C ILE A 109 30.79 -7.61 0.59
N GLU A 110 31.96 -7.72 -0.05
CA GLU A 110 33.24 -7.18 0.41
C GLU A 110 33.29 -5.64 0.44
N GLU A 111 32.46 -4.94 -0.36
CA GLU A 111 32.36 -3.47 -0.37
C GLU A 111 31.35 -2.93 0.67
N LEU A 112 30.52 -3.78 1.27
CA LEU A 112 29.57 -3.38 2.31
C LEU A 112 30.28 -3.01 3.63
N PRO A 113 29.71 -2.10 4.45
CA PRO A 113 30.19 -1.83 5.79
C PRO A 113 30.35 -3.12 6.63
N PRO A 114 31.35 -3.21 7.53
CA PRO A 114 31.62 -4.43 8.29
C PRO A 114 30.44 -4.85 9.19
N GLN A 115 29.57 -3.92 9.57
CA GLN A 115 28.33 -4.20 10.29
C GLN A 115 27.31 -4.95 9.42
N GLU A 116 27.21 -4.61 8.13
CA GLU A 116 26.30 -5.25 7.17
C GLU A 116 26.82 -6.63 6.76
N GLN A 117 28.14 -6.76 6.55
CA GLN A 117 28.82 -8.04 6.36
C GLN A 117 28.57 -9.02 7.52
N LEU A 118 28.69 -8.54 8.76
CA LEU A 118 28.48 -9.36 9.95
C LEU A 118 27.01 -9.82 10.09
N VAL A 119 26.04 -8.97 9.76
CA VAL A 119 24.62 -9.39 9.69
C VAL A 119 24.43 -10.46 8.62
N TYR A 120 25.01 -10.30 7.43
CA TYR A 120 24.92 -11.29 6.35
C TYR A 120 25.48 -12.66 6.77
N VAL A 121 26.65 -12.69 7.42
CA VAL A 121 27.25 -13.93 7.93
C VAL A 121 26.32 -14.58 8.96
N PHE A 122 25.83 -13.86 9.97
CA PHE A 122 24.92 -14.44 10.96
C PHE A 122 23.62 -14.97 10.34
N LEU A 123 23.02 -14.25 9.38
CA LEU A 123 21.82 -14.71 8.69
C LEU A 123 22.05 -15.98 7.87
N LYS A 124 23.24 -16.13 7.28
CA LYS A 124 23.63 -17.36 6.58
C LYS A 124 23.77 -18.53 7.55
N GLU A 125 24.45 -18.35 8.68
CA GLU A 125 24.59 -19.40 9.70
C GLU A 125 23.25 -19.80 10.35
N VAL A 126 22.32 -18.85 10.54
CA VAL A 126 20.93 -19.13 10.99
C VAL A 126 20.19 -20.07 10.03
N SER A 127 20.50 -20.05 8.73
CA SER A 127 19.91 -20.97 7.75
C SER A 127 20.61 -22.33 7.66
N ALA A 128 21.79 -22.48 8.27
CA ALA A 128 22.64 -23.68 8.18
C ALA A 128 22.57 -24.59 9.41
N HIS A 129 22.26 -24.03 10.59
CA HIS A 129 22.21 -24.79 11.84
C HIS A 129 20.78 -25.18 12.24
N ASN A 130 20.60 -26.41 12.73
CA ASN A 130 19.34 -26.94 13.25
C ASN A 130 19.29 -27.05 14.79
N ASP A 131 20.39 -26.69 15.48
CA ASP A 131 20.48 -26.75 16.94
C ASP A 131 19.80 -25.52 17.57
N ALA A 132 18.83 -25.75 18.45
CA ALA A 132 18.00 -24.71 19.05
C ALA A 132 18.80 -23.71 19.89
N ASP A 133 19.85 -24.15 20.61
CA ASP A 133 20.65 -23.27 21.46
C ASP A 133 21.56 -22.37 20.60
N VAL A 134 22.14 -22.95 19.53
CA VAL A 134 22.94 -22.20 18.55
C VAL A 134 22.07 -21.18 17.81
N LEU A 135 20.88 -21.60 17.34
CA LEU A 135 19.91 -20.72 16.69
C LEU A 135 19.47 -19.58 17.60
N TYR A 136 19.18 -19.86 18.88
CA TYR A 136 18.81 -18.84 19.86
C TYR A 136 19.91 -17.76 20.00
N HIS A 137 21.18 -18.18 20.16
CA HIS A 137 22.29 -17.23 20.30
C HIS A 137 22.59 -16.45 19.01
N LEU A 138 22.55 -17.08 17.84
CA LEU A 138 22.73 -16.39 16.56
C LEU A 138 21.61 -15.37 16.32
N LEU A 139 20.35 -15.77 16.54
CA LEU A 139 19.19 -14.91 16.38
C LEU A 139 19.18 -13.75 17.39
N TYR A 140 19.68 -13.97 18.61
CA TYR A 140 19.88 -12.91 19.60
C TYR A 140 20.90 -11.86 19.12
N CYS A 141 22.01 -12.28 18.51
CA CYS A 141 22.97 -11.37 17.87
C CYS A 141 22.33 -10.58 16.72
N VAL A 142 21.59 -11.24 15.83
CA VAL A 142 20.86 -10.57 14.73
C VAL A 142 19.85 -9.55 15.29
N LYS A 143 19.07 -9.91 16.31
CA LYS A 143 18.11 -9.01 16.98
C LYS A 143 18.81 -7.78 17.57
N LEU A 144 19.94 -7.94 18.25
CA LEU A 144 20.72 -6.82 18.79
C LEU A 144 21.22 -5.88 17.68
N MET A 145 21.77 -6.44 16.59
CA MET A 145 22.27 -5.63 15.47
C MET A 145 21.16 -4.90 14.70
N SER A 146 20.04 -5.57 14.45
CA SER A 146 18.91 -5.00 13.72
C SER A 146 18.18 -3.95 14.55
N LEU A 147 17.73 -4.28 15.77
CA LEU A 147 16.85 -3.40 16.56
C LEU A 147 17.61 -2.34 17.38
N HIS A 148 18.78 -2.67 17.95
CA HIS A 148 19.49 -1.75 18.87
C HIS A 148 20.61 -0.97 18.19
N SER A 149 21.24 -1.52 17.14
CA SER A 149 22.29 -0.82 16.37
C SER A 149 21.76 -0.17 15.07
N GLU A 150 20.50 -0.44 14.73
CA GLU A 150 19.80 0.08 13.53
C GLU A 150 20.54 -0.23 12.22
N VAL A 151 21.28 -1.34 12.15
CA VAL A 151 22.12 -1.68 10.98
C VAL A 151 21.26 -1.77 9.72
N LEU A 152 20.11 -2.46 9.80
CA LEU A 152 19.19 -2.61 8.66
C LEU A 152 18.54 -1.28 8.25
N ASN A 153 18.21 -0.38 9.20
CA ASN A 153 17.67 0.95 8.89
C ASN A 153 18.69 1.86 8.17
N LYS A 154 19.98 1.73 8.49
CA LYS A 154 21.07 2.46 7.83
C LYS A 154 21.37 1.87 6.46
N ALA A 155 21.45 0.54 6.37
CA ALA A 155 21.58 -0.19 5.11
C ALA A 155 20.41 0.12 4.15
N ALA A 156 19.17 0.27 4.65
CA ALA A 156 18.00 0.61 3.84
C ALA A 156 18.05 2.02 3.22
N LYS A 157 18.94 2.89 3.68
CA LYS A 157 19.20 4.21 3.08
C LYS A 157 20.37 4.17 2.12
N ASN A 158 21.47 3.53 2.51
CA ASN A 158 22.73 3.55 1.77
C ASN A 158 22.82 2.45 0.70
N ASN A 159 22.38 1.23 1.04
CA ASN A 159 22.56 -0.01 0.29
C ASN A 159 21.22 -0.75 0.09
N LYS A 160 20.22 -0.05 -0.50
CA LYS A 160 18.84 -0.57 -0.67
C LYS A 160 18.76 -1.99 -1.23
N GLY A 161 19.55 -2.30 -2.26
CA GLY A 161 19.56 -3.62 -2.91
C GLY A 161 19.99 -4.77 -1.98
N PHE A 162 20.92 -4.52 -1.05
CA PHE A 162 21.34 -5.53 -0.06
C PHE A 162 20.23 -5.86 0.93
N VAL A 163 19.50 -4.83 1.40
CA VAL A 163 18.41 -5.03 2.37
C VAL A 163 17.22 -5.75 1.71
N ILE A 164 16.82 -5.35 0.50
CA ILE A 164 15.76 -6.03 -0.26
C ILE A 164 16.12 -7.50 -0.49
N TRP A 165 17.34 -7.79 -0.98
CA TRP A 165 17.77 -9.17 -1.20
C TRP A 165 17.81 -10.00 0.09
N CYS A 166 18.30 -9.43 1.19
CA CYS A 166 18.28 -10.07 2.51
C CYS A 166 16.84 -10.35 2.99
N GLN A 167 15.90 -9.43 2.77
CA GLN A 167 14.49 -9.62 3.15
C GLN A 167 13.83 -10.76 2.37
N GLU A 168 14.09 -10.82 1.07
CA GLU A 168 13.53 -11.84 0.17
C GLU A 168 14.10 -13.24 0.40
N ASN A 169 15.41 -13.37 0.70
CA ASN A 169 16.10 -14.66 0.67
C ASN A 169 16.52 -15.19 2.05
N LEU A 170 16.85 -14.31 3.02
CA LEU A 170 17.52 -14.72 4.27
C LEU A 170 16.77 -14.35 5.56
N LEU A 171 15.99 -13.26 5.57
CA LEU A 171 15.26 -12.80 6.74
C LEU A 171 13.86 -13.39 6.77
N ILE A 172 12.93 -12.90 5.94
CA ILE A 172 11.50 -13.18 6.12
C ILE A 172 11.19 -14.69 5.98
N PRO A 173 11.68 -15.43 4.96
CA PRO A 173 11.40 -16.87 4.85
C PRO A 173 11.97 -17.71 5.99
N ASN A 174 13.15 -17.36 6.51
CA ASN A 174 13.80 -18.13 7.59
C ASN A 174 13.16 -17.81 8.94
N LEU A 175 12.90 -16.52 9.23
CA LEU A 175 12.18 -16.11 10.43
C LEU A 175 10.77 -16.70 10.46
N TRP A 176 10.08 -16.76 9.33
CA TRP A 176 8.77 -17.40 9.20
C TRP A 176 8.81 -18.90 9.52
N LYS A 177 9.80 -19.63 9.00
CA LYS A 177 10.00 -21.06 9.30
C LYS A 177 10.31 -21.32 10.78
N LEU A 178 11.06 -20.42 11.44
CA LEU A 178 11.42 -20.50 12.86
C LEU A 178 10.29 -20.15 13.84
N LEU A 179 9.13 -19.65 13.37
CA LEU A 179 7.96 -19.36 14.20
C LEU A 179 7.18 -20.65 14.54
N GLN A 180 7.75 -21.45 15.44
CA GLN A 180 7.13 -22.68 15.95
C GLN A 180 6.79 -22.53 17.44
N SER A 181 5.73 -23.20 17.89
CA SER A 181 5.33 -23.19 19.32
C SER A 181 6.26 -24.06 20.18
N GLU A 182 6.83 -25.12 19.60
CA GLU A 182 7.80 -26.02 20.24
C GLU A 182 9.02 -25.24 20.79
N PHE A 183 9.55 -24.30 20.03
CA PHE A 183 10.70 -23.46 20.39
C PHE A 183 10.28 -22.03 20.74
N SER A 184 9.34 -21.89 21.69
CA SER A 184 8.79 -20.60 22.15
C SER A 184 9.84 -19.52 22.48
N GLN A 185 11.03 -19.89 22.97
CA GLN A 185 12.14 -18.95 23.24
C GLN A 185 12.72 -18.33 21.95
N ILE A 186 12.86 -19.12 20.89
CA ILE A 186 13.30 -18.65 19.57
C ILE A 186 12.20 -17.74 18.99
N SER A 187 10.94 -18.17 19.06
CA SER A 187 9.77 -17.39 18.62
C SER A 187 9.67 -16.02 19.33
N GLN A 188 9.99 -15.93 20.63
CA GLN A 188 10.04 -14.66 21.37
C GLN A 188 11.13 -13.69 20.85
N LEU A 189 12.19 -14.20 20.21
CA LEU A 189 13.19 -13.38 19.52
C LEU A 189 12.80 -13.09 18.06
N CYS A 190 12.21 -14.06 17.35
CA CYS A 190 11.74 -13.92 15.97
C CYS A 190 10.65 -12.86 15.82
N VAL A 191 9.64 -12.81 16.69
CA VAL A 191 8.47 -11.94 16.49
C VAL A 191 8.84 -10.44 16.45
N PRO A 192 9.63 -9.88 17.39
CA PRO A 192 10.10 -8.49 17.27
C PRO A 192 10.95 -8.24 16.02
N LEU A 193 11.71 -9.24 15.56
CA LEU A 193 12.58 -9.12 14.39
C LEU A 193 11.78 -9.18 13.07
N ILE A 194 10.77 -10.06 12.95
CA ILE A 194 9.91 -10.12 11.75
C ILE A 194 9.03 -8.88 11.65
N LEU A 195 8.51 -8.36 12.77
CA LEU A 195 7.81 -7.07 12.81
C LEU A 195 8.72 -5.92 12.36
N HIS A 196 9.97 -5.87 12.84
CA HIS A 196 10.92 -4.88 12.32
C HIS A 196 11.18 -5.06 10.81
N CYS A 197 11.33 -6.30 10.33
CA CYS A 197 11.51 -6.57 8.90
C CYS A 197 10.31 -6.11 8.05
N ILE A 198 9.07 -6.21 8.52
CA ILE A 198 7.88 -5.71 7.80
C ILE A 198 7.94 -4.19 7.59
N THR A 199 8.58 -3.44 8.50
CA THR A 199 8.75 -1.97 8.39
C THR A 199 9.87 -1.51 7.43
N LEU A 200 10.69 -2.43 6.91
CA LEU A 200 11.76 -2.13 5.96
C LEU A 200 11.27 -2.19 4.49
N PRO A 201 11.97 -1.58 3.52
CA PRO A 201 11.56 -1.56 2.11
C PRO A 201 11.51 -2.98 1.50
N SER A 202 10.37 -3.40 0.91
CA SER A 202 10.03 -4.80 0.52
C SER A 202 9.52 -5.70 1.67
N GLY A 203 9.49 -5.22 2.91
CA GLY A 203 9.12 -6.04 4.07
C GLY A 203 7.67 -6.51 4.10
N THR A 204 6.74 -5.57 3.85
CA THR A 204 5.30 -5.84 3.85
C THR A 204 4.89 -6.77 2.70
N THR A 205 5.37 -6.51 1.48
CA THR A 205 5.11 -7.34 0.30
C THR A 205 5.61 -8.76 0.48
N MET A 206 6.84 -8.94 0.97
CA MET A 206 7.42 -10.27 1.16
C MET A 206 6.83 -11.05 2.33
N PHE A 207 6.45 -10.38 3.42
CA PHE A 207 5.71 -11.05 4.49
C PHE A 207 4.35 -11.54 4.00
N SER A 208 3.56 -10.68 3.34
CA SER A 208 2.26 -11.07 2.80
C SER A 208 2.36 -12.22 1.80
N LYS A 209 3.35 -12.19 0.89
CA LYS A 209 3.59 -13.27 -0.08
C LYS A 209 3.89 -14.62 0.61
N VAL A 210 4.79 -14.63 1.59
CA VAL A 210 5.17 -15.86 2.33
C VAL A 210 4.00 -16.41 3.15
N VAL A 211 3.17 -15.52 3.72
CA VAL A 211 1.93 -15.92 4.40
C VAL A 211 0.93 -16.52 3.39
N GLU A 212 0.65 -15.82 2.29
CA GLU A 212 -0.30 -16.24 1.27
C GLU A 212 0.06 -17.58 0.62
N GLU A 213 1.35 -17.79 0.31
CA GLU A 213 1.87 -19.04 -0.27
C GLU A 213 1.66 -20.25 0.64
N ASP A 214 1.85 -20.08 1.95
CA ASP A 214 1.67 -21.14 2.95
C ASP A 214 0.18 -21.42 3.24
N PHE A 215 -0.67 -20.39 3.25
CA PHE A 215 -2.12 -20.54 3.48
C PHE A 215 -2.89 -21.06 2.27
N HIS A 216 -2.44 -20.79 1.04
CA HIS A 216 -3.03 -21.34 -0.20
C HIS A 216 -2.35 -22.62 -0.71
N ASN A 217 -1.41 -23.18 0.07
CA ASN A 217 -0.71 -24.39 -0.33
C ASN A 217 -1.68 -25.59 -0.44
N ASN A 218 -1.50 -26.41 -1.48
CA ASN A 218 -2.26 -27.64 -1.67
C ASN A 218 -2.03 -28.64 -0.52
N ASP A 219 -0.82 -28.70 0.05
CA ASP A 219 -0.54 -29.53 1.23
C ASP A 219 -1.17 -28.92 2.50
N TRP A 220 -2.08 -29.67 3.11
CA TRP A 220 -2.73 -29.29 4.37
C TRP A 220 -1.73 -29.10 5.52
N ARG A 221 -0.55 -29.73 5.46
CA ARG A 221 0.49 -29.59 6.49
C ARG A 221 1.14 -28.21 6.47
N ALA A 222 1.29 -27.60 5.29
CA ALA A 222 1.77 -26.23 5.17
C ALA A 222 0.75 -25.25 5.77
N ARG A 223 -0.55 -25.41 5.42
CA ARG A 223 -1.64 -24.61 6.02
C ARG A 223 -1.73 -24.78 7.53
N PHE A 224 -1.61 -26.01 8.04
CA PHE A 224 -1.57 -26.32 9.48
C PHE A 224 -0.41 -25.61 10.19
N ALA A 225 0.79 -25.59 9.60
CA ALA A 225 1.94 -24.87 10.13
C ALA A 225 1.77 -23.35 10.04
N ALA A 226 1.14 -22.83 8.97
CA ALA A 226 0.84 -21.41 8.78
C ALA A 226 -0.05 -20.85 9.90
N VAL A 227 -1.12 -21.58 10.24
CA VAL A 227 -2.03 -21.28 11.37
C VAL A 227 -1.23 -21.16 12.68
N GLU A 228 -0.28 -22.07 12.94
CA GLU A 228 0.57 -22.01 14.13
C GLU A 228 1.54 -20.81 14.11
N ARG A 229 2.13 -20.49 12.96
CA ARG A 229 3.05 -19.34 12.79
C ARG A 229 2.34 -18.01 13.08
N VAL A 230 1.15 -17.79 12.51
CA VAL A 230 0.34 -16.58 12.81
C VAL A 230 -0.07 -16.53 14.28
N THR A 231 -0.50 -17.65 14.86
CA THR A 231 -0.83 -17.73 16.29
C THR A 231 0.35 -17.39 17.18
N THR A 232 1.56 -17.82 16.80
CA THR A 232 2.80 -17.52 17.53
C THR A 232 3.15 -16.04 17.46
N ILE A 233 2.97 -15.38 16.31
CA ILE A 233 3.05 -13.91 16.19
C ILE A 233 2.04 -13.23 17.13
N ALA A 234 0.78 -13.66 17.11
CA ALA A 234 -0.28 -13.12 17.97
C ALA A 234 0.01 -13.30 19.47
N HIS A 235 0.76 -14.32 19.87
CA HIS A 235 1.09 -14.57 21.27
C HIS A 235 2.15 -13.60 21.84
N PHE A 236 3.09 -13.15 20.98
CA PHE A 236 4.26 -12.33 21.35
C PHE A 236 4.23 -10.89 20.82
N VAL A 237 3.22 -10.51 20.03
CA VAL A 237 3.07 -9.13 19.53
C VAL A 237 2.82 -8.11 20.65
N GLU A 238 3.55 -7.00 20.62
CA GLU A 238 3.39 -5.90 21.58
C GLU A 238 2.46 -4.81 21.02
N PRO A 239 1.37 -4.42 21.72
CA PRO A 239 0.40 -3.45 21.20
C PRO A 239 0.96 -2.08 20.80
N VAL A 240 2.05 -1.64 21.45
CA VAL A 240 2.66 -0.32 21.20
C VAL A 240 3.35 -0.28 19.83
N THR A 241 4.00 -1.38 19.41
CA THR A 241 4.74 -1.41 18.13
C THR A 241 3.78 -1.34 16.95
N VAL A 242 2.68 -2.11 17.01
CA VAL A 242 1.67 -2.19 15.93
C VAL A 242 0.87 -0.89 15.80
N LYS A 243 0.44 -0.27 16.92
CA LYS A 243 -0.35 0.97 16.87
C LYS A 243 0.37 2.16 16.25
N ASN A 244 1.71 2.15 16.25
CA ASN A 244 2.53 3.22 15.69
C ASN A 244 2.80 3.08 14.18
N SER A 245 2.47 1.94 13.55
CA SER A 245 2.80 1.69 12.14
C SER A 245 1.62 1.09 11.34
N PRO A 246 1.07 1.79 10.33
CA PRO A 246 -0.03 1.27 9.52
C PRO A 246 0.38 0.06 8.66
N LEU A 247 1.66 -0.06 8.30
CA LEU A 247 2.20 -1.23 7.56
C LEU A 247 2.10 -2.51 8.39
N LEU A 248 2.34 -2.43 9.70
CA LEU A 248 2.16 -3.55 10.62
C LEU A 248 0.68 -3.90 10.79
N GLN A 249 -0.19 -2.89 10.87
CA GLN A 249 -1.64 -3.08 11.00
C GLN A 249 -2.19 -3.83 9.79
N GLY A 250 -1.82 -3.43 8.56
CA GLY A 250 -2.18 -4.14 7.33
C GLY A 250 -1.70 -5.58 7.30
N SER A 251 -0.38 -5.77 7.45
CA SER A 251 0.24 -7.11 7.40
C SER A 251 -0.36 -8.09 8.41
N LEU A 252 -0.61 -7.63 9.65
CA LEU A 252 -1.17 -8.46 10.71
C LEU A 252 -2.67 -8.70 10.55
N ALA A 253 -3.43 -7.73 10.02
CA ALA A 253 -4.84 -7.93 9.69
C ALA A 253 -5.00 -8.98 8.59
N THR A 254 -4.22 -8.89 7.50
CA THR A 254 -4.24 -9.89 6.41
C THR A 254 -3.89 -11.29 6.92
N ALA A 255 -2.82 -11.43 7.71
CA ALA A 255 -2.45 -12.72 8.31
C ALA A 255 -3.53 -13.27 9.27
N PHE A 256 -4.21 -12.40 10.02
CA PHE A 256 -5.32 -12.80 10.88
C PHE A 256 -6.57 -13.22 10.09
N CYS A 257 -6.89 -12.55 8.98
CA CYS A 257 -7.97 -12.96 8.08
C CYS A 257 -7.73 -14.37 7.53
N TYR A 258 -6.50 -14.70 7.10
CA TYR A 258 -6.17 -16.06 6.65
C TYR A 258 -6.29 -17.11 7.77
N LEU A 259 -5.89 -16.78 9.01
CA LEU A 259 -6.10 -17.66 10.16
C LEU A 259 -7.60 -17.92 10.44
N VAL A 260 -8.45 -16.90 10.31
CA VAL A 260 -9.91 -17.04 10.47
C VAL A 260 -10.52 -17.83 9.32
N HIS A 261 -10.06 -17.63 8.07
CA HIS A 261 -10.51 -18.38 6.90
C HIS A 261 -10.21 -19.90 7.04
N CYS A 262 -9.10 -20.27 7.68
CA CYS A 262 -8.80 -21.67 7.98
C CYS A 262 -9.79 -22.38 8.92
N LEU A 263 -10.73 -21.67 9.57
CA LEU A 263 -11.81 -22.32 10.32
C LEU A 263 -12.77 -23.12 9.42
N ASP A 264 -12.90 -22.71 8.15
CA ASP A 264 -13.74 -23.36 7.12
C ASP A 264 -12.88 -24.16 6.10
N ASP A 265 -11.67 -24.60 6.50
CA ASP A 265 -10.79 -25.40 5.65
C ASP A 265 -11.42 -26.77 5.31
N ILE A 266 -11.15 -27.26 4.09
CA ILE A 266 -11.59 -28.57 3.59
C ILE A 266 -11.10 -29.71 4.49
N GLU A 267 -9.91 -29.56 5.08
CA GLU A 267 -9.29 -30.55 5.96
C GLU A 267 -9.60 -30.25 7.43
N ALA A 268 -10.40 -31.10 8.06
CA ALA A 268 -10.88 -30.92 9.43
C ALA A 268 -9.75 -30.75 10.47
N ASN A 269 -8.58 -31.34 10.22
CA ASN A 269 -7.40 -31.17 11.07
C ASN A 269 -6.88 -29.72 11.10
N VAL A 270 -6.99 -28.98 9.98
CA VAL A 270 -6.59 -27.57 9.89
C VAL A 270 -7.63 -26.68 10.58
N ALA A 271 -8.91 -26.91 10.31
CA ALA A 271 -10.03 -26.21 10.94
C ALA A 271 -10.02 -26.34 12.48
N GLN A 272 -9.85 -27.55 13.00
CA GLN A 272 -9.76 -27.78 14.44
C GLN A 272 -8.51 -27.12 15.06
N ARG A 273 -7.37 -27.11 14.33
CA ARG A 273 -6.13 -26.43 14.77
C ARG A 273 -6.32 -24.92 14.83
N ALA A 274 -6.99 -24.31 13.85
CA ALA A 274 -7.31 -22.89 13.81
C ALA A 274 -8.23 -22.49 14.97
N LEU A 275 -9.29 -23.26 15.23
CA LEU A 275 -10.22 -23.02 16.33
C LEU A 275 -9.50 -23.04 17.70
N LEU A 276 -8.76 -24.10 18.01
CA LEU A 276 -8.04 -24.24 19.28
C LEU A 276 -6.96 -23.17 19.46
N ASN A 277 -6.27 -22.78 18.39
CA ASN A 277 -5.30 -21.70 18.44
C ASN A 277 -5.95 -20.34 18.67
N LEU A 278 -7.10 -20.06 18.06
CA LEU A 278 -7.84 -18.81 18.25
C LEU A 278 -8.32 -18.65 19.70
N GLU A 279 -8.78 -19.73 20.34
CA GLU A 279 -9.10 -19.76 21.78
C GLU A 279 -7.87 -19.56 22.68
N MET A 280 -6.68 -19.97 22.23
CA MET A 280 -5.42 -19.86 22.97
C MET A 280 -4.76 -18.47 22.89
N ILE A 281 -5.19 -17.60 21.97
CA ILE A 281 -4.69 -16.23 21.86
C ILE A 281 -5.19 -15.37 23.03
N LYS A 282 -4.27 -14.65 23.68
CA LYS A 282 -4.58 -13.73 24.78
C LYS A 282 -5.60 -12.67 24.33
N THR A 283 -6.61 -12.40 25.16
CA THR A 283 -7.67 -11.41 24.86
C THR A 283 -7.12 -10.01 24.51
N SER A 284 -5.95 -9.63 25.04
CA SER A 284 -5.26 -8.39 24.68
C SER A 284 -4.76 -8.38 23.24
N SER A 285 -4.19 -9.50 22.77
CA SER A 285 -3.71 -9.66 21.40
C SER A 285 -4.87 -9.79 20.42
N LEU A 286 -5.92 -10.54 20.79
CA LEU A 286 -7.12 -10.68 19.95
C LEU A 286 -7.81 -9.32 19.74
N LYS A 287 -7.92 -8.48 20.79
CA LYS A 287 -8.40 -7.10 20.67
C LYS A 287 -7.50 -6.22 19.79
N LEU A 288 -6.18 -6.44 19.81
CA LEU A 288 -5.25 -5.72 18.93
C LEU A 288 -5.46 -6.11 17.46
N LEU A 289 -5.58 -7.41 17.17
CA LEU A 289 -5.79 -7.92 15.81
C LEU A 289 -7.14 -7.48 15.23
N LEU A 290 -8.22 -7.54 16.03
CA LEU A 290 -9.53 -6.99 15.64
C LEU A 290 -9.47 -5.49 15.34
N TRP A 291 -8.72 -4.72 16.13
CA TRP A 291 -8.53 -3.29 15.86
C TRP A 291 -7.69 -3.03 14.60
N CYS A 292 -6.70 -3.86 14.30
CA CYS A 292 -5.94 -3.75 13.03
C CYS A 292 -6.84 -4.05 11.82
N LEU A 293 -7.76 -5.01 11.97
CA LEU A 293 -8.76 -5.37 10.97
C LEU A 293 -9.77 -4.23 10.76
N GLU A 294 -10.32 -3.65 11.84
CA GLU A 294 -11.18 -2.45 11.81
C GLU A 294 -10.52 -1.29 11.04
N VAL A 295 -9.28 -0.95 11.39
CA VAL A 295 -8.50 0.10 10.70
C VAL A 295 -8.23 -0.21 9.23
N GLN A 296 -8.06 -1.48 8.86
CA GLN A 296 -7.88 -1.86 7.45
C GLN A 296 -9.17 -1.77 6.64
N PHE A 297 -10.32 -2.15 7.19
CA PHE A 297 -11.61 -1.95 6.53
C PHE A 297 -11.95 -0.45 6.37
N ASP A 298 -11.66 0.36 7.38
CA ASP A 298 -11.84 1.82 7.33
C ASP A 298 -10.94 2.51 6.30
N LEU A 299 -9.68 2.07 6.16
CA LEU A 299 -8.71 2.66 5.23
C LEU A 299 -8.91 2.20 3.78
N THR A 300 -9.22 0.93 3.56
CA THR A 300 -9.13 0.32 2.22
C THR A 300 -10.39 0.49 1.40
N PHE A 301 -11.58 0.55 2.02
CA PHE A 301 -12.80 0.27 1.24
C PHE A 301 -13.70 1.45 0.84
N SER A 302 -14.08 2.32 1.77
CA SER A 302 -15.47 2.80 1.67
C SER A 302 -15.77 3.84 0.57
N PHE A 303 -14.87 4.80 0.25
CA PHE A 303 -15.29 5.97 -0.57
C PHE A 303 -14.33 6.59 -1.60
N VAL A 304 -13.04 6.25 -1.66
CA VAL A 304 -12.11 6.88 -2.63
C VAL A 304 -12.18 6.22 -4.02
N GLY A 305 -12.41 4.90 -4.09
CA GLY A 305 -12.51 4.17 -5.36
C GLY A 305 -13.75 4.47 -6.20
N LEU A 306 -14.75 5.16 -5.63
CA LEU A 306 -16.07 5.37 -6.23
C LEU A 306 -16.09 6.27 -7.47
N TYR A 307 -14.99 6.94 -7.80
CA TYR A 307 -14.85 7.73 -9.03
C TYR A 307 -13.42 7.62 -9.61
N THR A 308 -12.73 6.52 -9.33
CA THR A 308 -11.44 6.26 -9.96
C THR A 308 -11.66 5.89 -11.42
N ASP A 309 -11.45 6.88 -12.28
CA ASP A 309 -11.31 6.68 -13.73
C ASP A 309 -9.88 6.19 -14.02
N GLY A 310 -9.57 5.79 -15.26
CA GLY A 310 -8.24 5.32 -15.58
C GLY A 310 -8.12 4.79 -17.00
N GLN A 311 -6.89 4.62 -17.47
CA GLN A 311 -6.62 3.93 -18.73
C GLN A 311 -6.20 2.49 -18.43
N TYR A 312 -6.89 1.55 -19.07
CA TYR A 312 -6.46 0.17 -19.14
C TYR A 312 -5.43 0.02 -20.27
N ILE A 313 -4.24 -0.50 -19.95
CA ILE A 313 -3.16 -0.70 -20.90
C ILE A 313 -3.19 -2.18 -21.32
N GLU A 314 -3.80 -2.45 -22.47
CA GLU A 314 -4.00 -3.81 -23.01
C GLU A 314 -2.69 -4.61 -23.14
N ASP A 315 -1.58 -3.94 -23.49
CA ASP A 315 -0.26 -4.58 -23.66
C ASP A 315 0.34 -5.16 -22.36
N ASP A 316 -0.15 -4.71 -21.20
CA ASP A 316 0.48 -4.95 -19.89
C ASP A 316 -0.49 -5.58 -18.86
N GLY A 317 -1.79 -5.65 -19.17
CA GLY A 317 -2.85 -6.14 -18.27
C GLY A 317 -3.08 -5.25 -17.03
N ARG A 318 -2.63 -3.99 -17.08
CA ARG A 318 -2.59 -3.07 -15.94
C ARG A 318 -3.59 -1.92 -16.11
N PHE A 319 -4.22 -1.53 -15.00
CA PHE A 319 -5.09 -0.34 -14.93
C PHE A 319 -4.33 0.79 -14.22
N GLU A 320 -4.20 1.95 -14.86
CA GLU A 320 -3.59 3.14 -14.26
C GLU A 320 -4.68 4.10 -13.72
N PRO A 321 -4.85 4.21 -12.38
CA PRO A 321 -5.97 4.94 -11.78
C PRO A 321 -5.75 6.46 -11.71
N ASN A 322 -6.61 7.20 -12.40
CA ASN A 322 -6.87 8.61 -12.15
C ASN A 322 -7.85 8.76 -10.97
N TRP A 323 -7.30 8.89 -9.77
CA TRP A 323 -8.06 9.10 -8.54
C TRP A 323 -8.92 10.37 -8.59
N SER A 324 -10.22 10.23 -8.36
CA SER A 324 -11.14 11.37 -8.28
C SER A 324 -10.86 12.26 -7.06
N SER A 325 -11.27 13.53 -7.14
CA SER A 325 -11.25 14.46 -6.02
C SER A 325 -11.93 13.88 -4.77
N ALA A 326 -11.30 14.10 -3.62
CA ALA A 326 -11.79 13.62 -2.32
C ALA A 326 -13.18 14.18 -1.93
N ALA A 327 -13.68 15.23 -2.61
CA ALA A 327 -14.96 15.86 -2.31
C ALA A 327 -16.16 14.90 -2.42
N ASN A 328 -16.15 13.97 -3.38
CA ASN A 328 -17.22 12.98 -3.54
C ASN A 328 -17.25 11.97 -2.37
N CYS A 329 -16.07 11.60 -1.87
CA CYS A 329 -15.89 10.77 -0.68
C CYS A 329 -16.41 11.48 0.58
N TRP A 330 -15.99 12.73 0.79
CA TRP A 330 -16.47 13.57 1.89
C TRP A 330 -18.00 13.77 1.87
N PHE A 331 -18.61 13.89 0.70
CA PHE A 331 -20.07 14.03 0.57
C PHE A 331 -20.83 12.81 1.11
N THR A 332 -20.42 11.60 0.73
CA THR A 332 -21.11 10.37 1.15
C THR A 332 -20.90 10.11 2.64
N LEU A 333 -19.68 10.29 3.15
CA LEU A 333 -19.38 10.20 4.59
C LEU A 333 -20.21 11.18 5.42
N PHE A 334 -20.28 12.44 4.99
CA PHE A 334 -21.08 13.47 5.64
C PHE A 334 -22.58 13.13 5.60
N THR A 335 -23.06 12.60 4.47
CA THR A 335 -24.45 12.17 4.31
C THR A 335 -24.79 11.01 5.24
N GLY A 336 -23.97 9.95 5.29
CA GLY A 336 -24.14 8.82 6.21
C GLY A 336 -24.15 9.24 7.68
N PHE A 337 -23.20 10.07 8.10
CA PHE A 337 -23.17 10.62 9.46
C PHE A 337 -24.42 11.45 9.81
N THR A 338 -24.85 12.31 8.88
CA THR A 338 -26.05 13.15 9.06
C THR A 338 -27.31 12.28 9.18
N LEU A 339 -27.46 11.25 8.35
CA LEU A 339 -28.57 10.31 8.39
C LEU A 339 -28.59 9.50 9.70
N PHE A 340 -27.42 9.04 10.17
CA PHE A 340 -27.29 8.38 11.47
C PHE A 340 -27.75 9.28 12.63
N LEU A 341 -27.31 10.54 12.66
CA LEU A 341 -27.75 11.50 13.69
C LEU A 341 -29.27 11.74 13.65
N ILE A 342 -29.85 11.95 12.46
CA ILE A 342 -31.31 12.15 12.33
C ILE A 342 -32.06 10.90 12.81
N ALA A 343 -31.63 9.70 12.39
CA ALA A 343 -32.23 8.44 12.82
C ALA A 343 -32.13 8.24 14.34
N PHE A 344 -30.97 8.48 14.93
CA PHE A 344 -30.73 8.35 16.37
C PHE A 344 -31.58 9.32 17.21
N ILE A 345 -31.69 10.59 16.77
CA ILE A 345 -32.54 11.59 17.42
C ILE A 345 -34.02 11.19 17.32
N GLN A 346 -34.49 10.78 16.13
CA GLN A 346 -35.86 10.32 15.94
C GLN A 346 -36.18 9.08 16.79
N MET A 347 -35.29 8.08 16.80
CA MET A 347 -35.44 6.84 17.54
C MET A 347 -35.49 7.10 19.05
N SER A 348 -34.54 7.86 19.58
CA SER A 348 -34.49 8.25 21.00
C SER A 348 -35.77 8.99 21.42
N ARG A 349 -36.25 9.92 20.59
CA ARG A 349 -37.48 10.68 20.86
C ARG A 349 -38.73 9.79 20.84
N LYS A 350 -38.87 8.93 19.83
CA LYS A 350 -39.99 7.97 19.70
C LYS A 350 -39.99 6.97 20.86
N PHE A 351 -38.82 6.48 21.28
CA PHE A 351 -38.65 5.60 22.44
C PHE A 351 -39.07 6.26 23.76
N ILE A 352 -38.64 7.49 24.03
CA ILE A 352 -39.04 8.22 25.25
C ILE A 352 -40.56 8.47 25.29
N LEU A 353 -41.18 8.79 24.15
CA LEU A 353 -42.63 9.00 24.06
C LEU A 353 -43.41 7.69 24.30
N LEU A 354 -42.93 6.59 23.73
CA LEU A 354 -43.50 5.25 23.96
C LEU A 354 -43.38 4.82 25.42
N TYR A 355 -42.20 5.00 26.04
CA TYR A 355 -41.96 4.67 27.44
C TYR A 355 -42.83 5.48 28.41
N LYS A 356 -43.08 6.76 28.10
CA LYS A 356 -43.95 7.62 28.91
C LYS A 356 -45.44 7.42 28.64
N GLY A 357 -45.82 6.70 27.58
CA GLY A 357 -47.22 6.56 27.15
C GLY A 357 -47.87 7.89 26.72
N VAL A 358 -47.07 8.85 26.25
CA VAL A 358 -47.54 10.21 25.90
C VAL A 358 -47.52 10.40 24.39
N ASP A 359 -48.65 10.87 23.85
CA ASP A 359 -48.80 11.22 22.44
C ASP A 359 -47.85 12.36 22.01
N SER A 360 -47.49 12.37 20.73
CA SER A 360 -46.64 13.42 20.17
C SER A 360 -47.41 14.72 20.00
N THR A 361 -46.77 15.88 20.16
CA THR A 361 -47.38 17.16 19.77
C THR A 361 -47.45 17.31 18.25
N PHE A 362 -48.38 18.12 17.73
CA PHE A 362 -48.47 18.45 16.30
C PHE A 362 -47.14 18.94 15.73
N LEU A 363 -46.51 19.92 16.41
CA LEU A 363 -45.19 20.45 16.02
C LEU A 363 -44.10 19.37 16.00
N SER A 364 -44.15 18.40 16.90
CA SER A 364 -43.21 17.26 16.92
C SER A 364 -43.37 16.36 15.69
N ALA A 365 -44.63 16.06 15.30
CA ALA A 365 -44.94 15.28 14.10
C ALA A 365 -44.64 16.04 12.80
N PHE A 366 -44.80 17.37 12.78
CA PHE A 366 -44.38 18.23 11.68
C PHE A 366 -42.86 18.15 11.48
N MET A 367 -42.08 18.31 12.55
CA MET A 367 -40.61 18.20 12.49
C MET A 367 -40.12 16.80 12.11
N ASP A 368 -40.78 15.72 12.56
CA ASP A 368 -40.50 14.35 12.08
C ASP A 368 -40.66 14.25 10.55
N THR A 369 -41.71 14.88 10.00
CA THR A 369 -42.02 14.85 8.57
C THR A 369 -40.98 15.63 7.77
N VAL A 370 -40.65 16.87 8.18
CA VAL A 370 -39.61 17.69 7.53
C VAL A 370 -38.25 17.00 7.55
N LEU A 371 -37.83 16.44 8.69
CA LEU A 371 -36.56 15.70 8.79
C LEU A 371 -36.56 14.44 7.92
N SER A 372 -37.69 13.75 7.78
CA SER A 372 -37.80 12.57 6.90
C SER A 372 -37.78 12.94 5.41
N ILE A 373 -38.31 14.10 5.02
CA ILE A 373 -38.17 14.65 3.65
C ILE A 373 -36.69 14.94 3.37
N LEU A 374 -36.01 15.67 4.24
CA LEU A 374 -34.59 16.02 4.07
C LEU A 374 -33.71 14.77 4.00
N ALA A 375 -33.91 13.81 4.90
CA ALA A 375 -33.20 12.54 4.88
C ALA A 375 -33.45 11.74 3.58
N THR A 376 -34.70 11.70 3.08
CA THR A 376 -35.01 11.04 1.81
C THR A 376 -34.28 11.71 0.64
N ILE A 377 -34.22 13.05 0.58
CA ILE A 377 -33.49 13.77 -0.46
C ILE A 377 -31.99 13.43 -0.42
N LEU A 378 -31.39 13.44 0.77
CA LEU A 378 -29.97 13.11 0.96
C LEU A 378 -29.66 11.68 0.50
N VAL A 379 -30.47 10.68 0.90
CA VAL A 379 -30.30 9.29 0.45
C VAL A 379 -30.49 9.14 -1.05
N VAL A 380 -31.42 9.86 -1.69
CA VAL A 380 -31.57 9.84 -3.16
C VAL A 380 -30.31 10.40 -3.85
N SER A 381 -29.76 11.53 -3.37
CA SER A 381 -28.52 12.07 -3.96
C SER A 381 -27.37 11.09 -3.81
N ASP A 382 -27.27 10.43 -2.65
CA ASP A 382 -26.22 9.47 -2.35
C ASP A 382 -26.32 8.20 -3.22
N ALA A 383 -27.53 7.64 -3.33
CA ALA A 383 -27.83 6.49 -4.20
C ALA A 383 -27.44 6.76 -5.66
N VAL A 384 -27.69 7.97 -6.16
CA VAL A 384 -27.34 8.40 -7.52
C VAL A 384 -25.82 8.57 -7.69
N ILE A 385 -25.14 9.15 -6.70
CA ILE A 385 -23.68 9.32 -6.71
C ILE A 385 -22.98 7.96 -6.71
N VAL A 386 -23.35 7.06 -5.80
CA VAL A 386 -22.78 5.71 -5.71
C VAL A 386 -23.08 4.89 -6.98
N THR A 387 -24.31 4.92 -7.48
CA THR A 387 -24.68 4.18 -8.70
C THR A 387 -23.95 4.70 -9.94
N LYS A 388 -23.77 6.04 -10.07
CA LYS A 388 -22.99 6.61 -11.18
C LYS A 388 -21.51 6.29 -11.05
N GLY A 389 -20.95 6.41 -9.85
CA GLY A 389 -19.55 6.09 -9.58
C GLY A 389 -19.18 4.66 -9.95
N PHE A 390 -19.99 3.70 -9.50
CA PHE A 390 -19.85 2.29 -9.87
C PHE A 390 -19.97 2.05 -11.38
N SER A 391 -20.88 2.75 -12.07
CA SER A 391 -21.02 2.66 -13.52
C SER A 391 -19.83 3.25 -14.30
N VAL A 392 -19.17 4.29 -13.77
CA VAL A 392 -17.95 4.86 -14.38
C VAL A 392 -16.79 3.89 -14.19
N TRP A 393 -16.57 3.42 -12.96
CA TRP A 393 -15.53 2.42 -12.65
C TRP A 393 -15.68 1.17 -13.54
N CYS A 394 -16.89 0.61 -13.66
CA CYS A 394 -17.14 -0.55 -14.52
C CYS A 394 -16.81 -0.29 -16.01
N GLN A 395 -16.97 0.95 -16.50
CA GLN A 395 -16.65 1.32 -17.89
C GLN A 395 -15.15 1.53 -18.13
N SER A 396 -14.40 2.03 -17.14
CA SER A 396 -12.95 2.25 -17.27
C SER A 396 -12.13 0.96 -17.19
N VAL A 397 -12.72 -0.12 -16.65
CA VAL A 397 -11.99 -1.35 -16.29
C VAL A 397 -11.98 -2.39 -17.42
N GLU A 398 -13.13 -2.77 -18.02
CA GLU A 398 -13.18 -3.42 -19.36
C GLU A 398 -14.64 -3.52 -19.90
N GLN A 399 -14.83 -4.00 -21.14
CA GLN A 399 -16.14 -4.10 -21.80
C GLN A 399 -17.20 -4.99 -21.10
N SER A 400 -16.82 -5.84 -20.14
CA SER A 400 -17.72 -6.73 -19.40
C SER A 400 -17.37 -6.81 -17.91
N CYS A 401 -18.27 -6.29 -17.07
CA CYS A 401 -18.05 -6.14 -15.62
C CYS A 401 -17.77 -7.44 -14.85
N GLU A 402 -18.19 -8.62 -15.36
CA GLU A 402 -17.96 -9.90 -14.70
C GLU A 402 -16.50 -10.39 -14.81
N THR A 403 -15.81 -10.10 -15.92
CA THR A 403 -14.43 -10.57 -16.15
C THR A 403 -13.40 -9.67 -15.47
N ALA A 404 -13.65 -8.36 -15.49
CA ALA A 404 -12.88 -7.29 -14.87
C ALA A 404 -12.38 -7.59 -13.45
N ALA A 405 -13.25 -8.17 -12.60
CA ALA A 405 -12.95 -8.43 -11.19
C ALA A 405 -11.97 -9.61 -10.94
N SER A 406 -11.58 -10.36 -11.98
CA SER A 406 -10.80 -11.60 -11.84
C SER A 406 -9.35 -11.54 -12.33
N VAL A 407 -8.94 -10.48 -13.04
CA VAL A 407 -7.63 -10.45 -13.75
C VAL A 407 -6.73 -9.26 -13.36
N MET A 408 -7.28 -8.17 -12.81
CA MET A 408 -6.58 -6.87 -12.86
C MET A 408 -5.77 -6.52 -11.61
N VAL A 409 -4.54 -6.04 -11.82
CA VAL A 409 -3.70 -5.40 -10.81
C VAL A 409 -3.74 -3.89 -11.05
N ILE A 410 -4.04 -3.11 -10.00
CA ILE A 410 -4.21 -1.66 -10.11
C ILE A 410 -2.87 -0.95 -9.83
N GLY A 411 -2.36 -0.20 -10.82
CA GLY A 411 -1.21 0.70 -10.68
C GLY A 411 0.16 0.03 -10.50
N VAL A 412 1.22 0.80 -10.77
CA VAL A 412 2.60 0.39 -10.47
C VAL A 412 2.85 0.50 -8.96
N ASN A 413 3.40 -0.54 -8.34
CA ASN A 413 3.75 -0.62 -6.91
C ASN A 413 2.61 -0.43 -5.90
N SER A 414 1.34 -0.47 -6.31
CA SER A 414 0.22 -0.49 -5.38
C SER A 414 -0.07 -1.95 -5.00
N GLY A 415 0.07 -2.31 -3.72
CA GLY A 415 -0.31 -3.63 -3.20
C GLY A 415 -1.83 -3.82 -3.08
N ILE A 416 -2.59 -3.35 -4.07
CA ILE A 416 -4.05 -3.28 -4.10
C ILE A 416 -4.54 -4.40 -5.02
N ASP A 417 -5.00 -5.49 -4.41
CA ASP A 417 -5.72 -6.56 -5.10
C ASP A 417 -7.22 -6.20 -5.15
N PRO A 418 -7.83 -5.95 -6.32
CA PRO A 418 -9.24 -5.59 -6.44
C PRO A 418 -10.19 -6.80 -6.41
N LYS A 419 -9.71 -8.04 -6.19
CA LYS A 419 -10.58 -9.20 -5.96
C LYS A 419 -11.59 -8.90 -4.85
N GLY A 420 -12.87 -9.01 -5.17
CA GLY A 420 -13.98 -8.71 -4.26
C GLY A 420 -14.53 -7.28 -4.35
N PHE A 421 -13.80 -6.32 -4.93
CA PHE A 421 -14.23 -4.91 -5.02
C PHE A 421 -15.58 -4.72 -5.73
N PHE A 422 -15.86 -5.50 -6.78
CA PHE A 422 -17.16 -5.54 -7.45
C PHE A 422 -18.30 -6.01 -6.53
N LEU A 423 -18.06 -7.07 -5.73
CA LEU A 423 -19.04 -7.61 -4.78
C LEU A 423 -19.32 -6.61 -3.65
N GLU A 424 -18.27 -6.00 -3.12
CA GLU A 424 -18.38 -5.05 -2.02
C GLU A 424 -19.07 -3.74 -2.46
N LEU A 425 -18.68 -3.13 -3.59
CA LEU A 425 -19.41 -1.97 -4.14
C LEU A 425 -20.85 -2.32 -4.53
N GLY A 426 -21.09 -3.51 -5.10
CA GLY A 426 -22.46 -3.99 -5.37
C GLY A 426 -23.31 -4.12 -4.10
N SER A 427 -22.71 -4.56 -2.98
CA SER A 427 -23.37 -4.63 -1.68
C SER A 427 -23.71 -3.24 -1.12
N VAL A 428 -22.80 -2.26 -1.27
CA VAL A 428 -23.01 -0.86 -0.86
C VAL A 428 -24.12 -0.22 -1.70
N GLN A 429 -24.10 -0.42 -3.02
CA GLN A 429 -25.16 0.05 -3.91
C GLN A 429 -26.53 -0.51 -3.48
N PHE A 430 -26.63 -1.84 -3.30
CA PHE A 430 -27.87 -2.48 -2.83
C PHE A 430 -28.32 -1.94 -1.47
N GLY A 431 -27.39 -1.78 -0.52
CA GLY A 431 -27.65 -1.25 0.82
C GLY A 431 -28.23 0.16 0.81
N ILE A 432 -27.71 1.06 -0.02
CA ILE A 432 -28.20 2.45 -0.11
C ILE A 432 -29.58 2.51 -0.78
N TRP A 433 -29.84 1.70 -1.82
CA TRP A 433 -31.17 1.60 -2.41
C TRP A 433 -32.21 0.99 -1.44
N PHE A 434 -31.80 0.04 -0.60
CA PHE A 434 -32.65 -0.47 0.48
C PHE A 434 -32.91 0.59 1.58
N LEU A 435 -31.87 1.36 1.95
CA LEU A 435 -32.00 2.48 2.89
C LEU A 435 -32.97 3.55 2.39
N LEU A 436 -33.01 3.81 1.07
CA LEU A 436 -34.00 4.70 0.46
C LEU A 436 -35.43 4.22 0.71
N VAL A 437 -35.71 2.93 0.52
CA VAL A 437 -37.04 2.34 0.78
C VAL A 437 -37.43 2.54 2.25
N CYS A 438 -36.51 2.33 3.18
CA CYS A 438 -36.73 2.55 4.62
C CYS A 438 -37.07 4.02 4.96
N TRP A 439 -36.39 4.99 4.32
CA TRP A 439 -36.69 6.42 4.51
C TRP A 439 -38.00 6.86 3.85
N VAL A 440 -38.31 6.38 2.65
CA VAL A 440 -39.61 6.62 2.00
C VAL A 440 -40.75 6.04 2.83
N PHE A 441 -40.61 4.83 3.37
CA PHE A 441 -41.60 4.25 4.29
C PHE A 441 -41.76 5.09 5.56
N SER A 442 -40.65 5.54 6.15
CA SER A 442 -40.66 6.42 7.32
C SER A 442 -41.36 7.76 7.04
N LEU A 443 -41.14 8.34 5.86
CA LEU A 443 -41.81 9.55 5.38
C LEU A 443 -43.32 9.36 5.21
N VAL A 444 -43.76 8.23 4.65
CA VAL A 444 -45.20 7.90 4.53
C VAL A 444 -45.85 7.79 5.91
N LEU A 445 -45.21 7.10 6.86
CA LEU A 445 -45.72 6.98 8.23
C LEU A 445 -45.77 8.34 8.96
N ALA A 446 -44.72 9.17 8.83
CA ALA A 446 -44.68 10.51 9.40
C ALA A 446 -45.77 11.43 8.82
N SER A 447 -45.94 11.41 7.49
CA SER A 447 -46.96 12.20 6.77
C SER A 447 -48.38 11.77 7.16
N ARG A 448 -48.65 10.46 7.24
CA ARG A 448 -49.95 9.94 7.69
C ARG A 448 -50.25 10.37 9.14
N LYS A 449 -49.24 10.31 10.01
CA LYS A 449 -49.36 10.79 11.39
C LYS A 449 -49.69 12.28 11.40
N LEU A 450 -48.93 13.12 10.71
CA LEU A 450 -49.16 14.57 10.62
C LEU A 450 -50.58 14.92 10.14
N PHE A 451 -51.09 14.22 9.12
CA PHE A 451 -52.46 14.41 8.62
C PHE A 451 -53.52 14.14 9.70
N ILE A 452 -53.41 13.03 10.43
CA ILE A 452 -54.34 12.68 11.53
C ILE A 452 -54.30 13.72 12.65
N TYR A 453 -53.11 14.27 12.99
CA TYR A 453 -53.01 15.33 13.99
C TYR A 453 -53.66 16.64 13.50
N HIS A 454 -53.45 17.02 12.24
CA HIS A 454 -54.09 18.20 11.63
C HIS A 454 -55.63 18.07 11.59
N GLU A 455 -56.16 16.90 11.25
CA GLU A 455 -57.61 16.63 11.28
C GLU A 455 -58.18 16.76 12.69
N ARG A 456 -57.52 16.17 13.71
CA ARG A 456 -57.91 16.29 15.12
C ARG A 456 -57.88 17.75 15.60
N GLU A 457 -56.86 18.52 15.25
CA GLU A 457 -56.72 19.92 15.66
C GLU A 457 -57.83 20.79 15.05
N ASN A 458 -58.12 20.61 13.75
CA ASN A 458 -59.25 21.29 13.10
C ASN A 458 -60.60 20.93 13.75
N MET A 459 -60.80 19.67 14.15
CA MET A 459 -62.01 19.22 14.84
C MET A 459 -62.16 19.85 16.24
N ILE A 460 -61.06 20.00 16.98
CA ILE A 460 -61.06 20.68 18.30
C ILE A 460 -61.39 22.17 18.14
N VAL A 461 -60.80 22.84 17.14
CA VAL A 461 -61.07 24.25 16.85
C VAL A 461 -62.52 24.47 16.40
N SER A 462 -63.07 23.58 15.55
CA SER A 462 -64.47 23.68 15.12
C SER A 462 -65.45 23.49 16.28
N MET A 463 -65.29 22.45 17.11
CA MET A 463 -66.12 22.23 18.30
C MET A 463 -66.04 23.41 19.28
N THR A 464 -64.85 24.01 19.46
CA THR A 464 -64.69 25.19 20.34
C THR A 464 -65.46 26.39 19.80
N ARG A 465 -65.44 26.61 18.48
CA ARG A 465 -66.19 27.67 17.81
C ARG A 465 -67.71 27.45 17.87
N GLU A 466 -68.17 26.21 17.73
CA GLU A 466 -69.59 25.87 17.88
C GLU A 466 -70.08 26.02 19.32
N ARG A 467 -69.28 25.59 20.31
CA ARG A 467 -69.59 25.81 21.73
C ARG A 467 -69.73 27.29 22.08
N GLN A 468 -68.87 28.16 21.52
CA GLN A 468 -69.01 29.61 21.67
C GLN A 468 -70.30 30.16 21.04
N ARG A 469 -70.73 29.63 19.88
CA ARG A 469 -72.02 30.00 19.27
C ARG A 469 -73.21 29.63 20.15
N HIS A 470 -73.25 28.41 20.69
CA HIS A 470 -74.33 27.99 21.59
C HIS A 470 -74.43 28.86 22.83
N ILE A 471 -73.31 29.12 23.51
CA ILE A 471 -73.27 30.01 24.68
C ILE A 471 -73.78 31.41 24.32
N GLY A 472 -73.34 31.99 23.20
CA GLY A 472 -73.83 33.29 22.73
C GLY A 472 -75.33 33.32 22.43
N ASN A 473 -75.87 32.22 21.91
CA ASN A 473 -77.29 32.10 21.55
C ASN A 473 -78.18 31.95 22.81
N ASP A 474 -77.73 31.19 23.80
CA ASP A 474 -78.41 31.06 25.10
C ASP A 474 -78.46 32.41 25.84
N TYR A 475 -77.38 33.20 25.81
CA TYR A 475 -77.37 34.56 26.39
C TYR A 475 -78.39 35.49 25.71
N THR A 476 -78.58 35.40 24.38
CA THR A 476 -79.61 36.19 23.69
C THR A 476 -81.04 35.75 24.01
N HIS A 477 -81.27 34.46 24.33
CA HIS A 477 -82.59 33.96 24.75
C HIS A 477 -82.94 34.27 26.21
N ILE A 478 -81.96 34.63 27.06
CA ILE A 478 -82.18 35.00 28.47
C ILE A 478 -82.45 36.50 28.66
N VAL A 479 -82.11 37.33 27.66
CA VAL A 479 -82.20 38.81 27.72
C VAL A 479 -83.47 39.35 27.03
N THR A 480 -84.26 38.48 26.39
CA THR A 480 -85.59 38.76 25.80
C THR A 480 -86.71 38.10 26.58
#